data_AF-X8JP39-F1
#
_entry.id   AF-X8JP39-F1
#
_cell.length_a   1.000
_cell.length_b   1.000
_cell.length_c   1.000
_cell.angle_alpha   90.00
_cell.angle_beta   90.00
_cell.angle_gamma   90.00
#
_symmetry.space_group_name_H-M   'P 1'
#
loop_
_entity.id
_entity.type
_entity.pdbx_description
1 polymer ?
#
loop_
_entity_poly.entity_id
_entity_poly.type
_entity_poly.pdbx_seq_one_letter_code
_entity_poly.pdbx_strand_id
1 'polypeptide(L)'
;MIQQRSGISVWIIDSEGNHLQEYQVQDTADGAIQCWVPSVEGTNFKIQWEVIGDPHPGLDLCAFPYLDGVKLTGGVLYRKDIVRGGIGQLSKESTGTSSARLYEFGRRVLTDKDAGIKLDSSKARCLNTIQVDFAWGRGGDPKLKKRFDEYVDISPIHEKSAKKGHTGAAKLGKTVSIDKATHCGFYPNKSIKQATFVFCYAPEDWLRAREIIMDTPKPNPRNSRGTQKRPRSKTPEAVNVDELDTDDDEIQLIKHLVPVPVASKRQRTATQEQNVQLKIEDD
;
A
#
# COMPACT_ATOMS: atom_id res chain seq x y z
N MET A 1 13.76 5.29 -3.23
CA MET A 1 13.21 6.28 -2.29
C MET A 1 12.00 6.87 -2.97
N ILE A 2 10.81 6.70 -2.39
CA ILE A 2 9.59 7.25 -2.98
C ILE A 2 9.83 8.75 -3.08
N GLN A 3 9.77 9.21 -4.32
CA GLN A 3 10.08 10.57 -4.69
C GLN A 3 9.16 11.53 -3.94
N GLN A 4 9.83 12.44 -3.24
CA GLN A 4 9.37 13.70 -2.67
C GLN A 4 7.99 14.13 -3.18
N ARG A 5 6.97 14.01 -2.34
CA ARG A 5 5.66 14.58 -2.62
C ARG A 5 5.21 15.43 -1.46
N SER A 6 4.76 16.64 -1.78
CA SER A 6 4.34 17.62 -0.77
C SER A 6 5.43 17.94 0.27
N GLY A 7 6.71 17.80 -0.11
CA GLY A 7 7.85 18.00 0.79
C GLY A 7 8.03 16.92 1.86
N ILE A 8 7.54 15.70 1.62
CA ILE A 8 7.67 14.56 2.53
C ILE A 8 8.38 13.42 1.79
N SER A 9 9.37 12.80 2.44
CA SER A 9 10.01 11.55 2.01
C SER A 9 9.70 10.46 3.04
N VAL A 10 9.32 9.27 2.56
CA VAL A 10 8.86 8.15 3.40
C VAL A 10 9.49 6.88 2.89
N TRP A 11 9.94 6.02 3.81
CA TRP A 11 10.54 4.73 3.47
C TRP A 11 10.30 3.70 4.57
N ILE A 12 10.50 2.42 4.22
CA ILE A 12 10.47 1.30 5.16
C ILE A 12 11.89 0.82 5.41
N ILE A 13 12.24 0.58 6.67
CA ILE A 13 13.48 -0.07 7.06
C ILE A 13 13.21 -1.42 7.74
N ASP A 14 14.15 -2.35 7.62
CA ASP A 14 14.14 -3.62 8.35
C ASP A 14 14.62 -3.46 9.81
N SER A 15 14.73 -4.59 10.52
CA SER A 15 15.23 -4.63 11.90
C SER A 15 16.72 -4.25 12.03
N GLU A 16 17.49 -4.38 10.95
CA GLU A 16 18.92 -4.07 10.90
C GLU A 16 19.16 -2.59 10.54
N GLY A 17 18.12 -1.87 10.10
CA GLY A 17 18.18 -0.48 9.68
C GLY A 17 18.43 -0.30 8.19
N ASN A 18 18.38 -1.36 7.39
CA ASN A 18 18.52 -1.26 5.94
C ASN A 18 17.20 -0.81 5.32
N HIS A 19 17.29 0.04 4.29
CA HIS A 19 16.13 0.47 3.52
C HIS A 19 15.63 -0.69 2.67
N LEU A 20 14.32 -0.96 2.73
CA LEU A 20 13.71 -1.89 1.79
C LEU A 20 13.72 -1.28 0.39
N GLN A 21 14.20 -2.04 -0.59
CA GLN A 21 14.24 -1.59 -1.97
C GLN A 21 12.82 -1.40 -2.50
N GLU A 22 12.56 -0.25 -3.10
CA GLU A 22 11.28 0.09 -3.69
C GLU A 22 11.30 -0.16 -5.20
N TYR A 23 10.20 -0.68 -5.72
CA TYR A 23 10.00 -1.01 -7.12
C TYR A 23 8.68 -0.41 -7.63
N GLN A 24 8.60 -0.12 -8.94
CA GLN A 24 7.42 0.42 -9.61
C GLN A 24 6.75 1.58 -8.85
N VAL A 25 7.53 2.62 -8.52
CA VAL A 25 6.99 3.83 -7.87
C VAL A 25 6.09 4.56 -8.86
N GLN A 26 4.84 4.82 -8.46
CA GLN A 26 3.84 5.45 -9.30
C GLN A 26 2.86 6.32 -8.51
N ASP A 27 2.36 7.39 -9.12
CA ASP A 27 1.24 8.16 -8.61
C ASP A 27 -0.08 7.46 -8.94
N THR A 28 -1.00 7.40 -7.97
CA THR A 28 -2.36 6.89 -8.17
C THR A 28 -3.32 8.01 -8.57
N ALA A 29 -4.46 7.65 -9.16
CA ALA A 29 -5.51 8.60 -9.55
C ALA A 29 -6.03 9.45 -8.37
N ASP A 30 -6.04 8.86 -7.17
CA ASP A 30 -6.48 9.54 -5.93
C ASP A 30 -5.43 10.52 -5.37
N GLY A 31 -4.24 10.53 -5.98
CA GLY A 31 -3.12 11.35 -5.57
C GLY A 31 -2.33 10.78 -4.39
N ALA A 32 -2.36 9.47 -4.19
CA ALA A 32 -1.38 8.78 -3.36
C ALA A 32 -0.13 8.41 -4.19
N ILE A 33 0.99 8.12 -3.53
CA ILE A 33 2.11 7.43 -4.16
C ILE A 33 2.10 5.97 -3.73
N GLN A 34 2.27 5.07 -4.68
CA GLN A 34 2.36 3.64 -4.44
C GLN A 34 3.69 3.09 -4.93
N CYS A 35 4.25 2.13 -4.21
CA CYS A 35 5.38 1.31 -4.66
C CYS A 35 5.26 -0.13 -4.17
N TRP A 36 6.15 -1.00 -4.65
CA TRP A 36 6.34 -2.35 -4.13
C TRP A 36 7.62 -2.47 -3.31
N VAL A 37 7.55 -3.18 -2.18
CA VAL A 37 8.71 -3.54 -1.35
C VAL A 37 8.74 -5.05 -1.08
N PRO A 38 9.93 -5.67 -1.02
CA PRO A 38 10.05 -7.07 -0.65
C PRO A 38 9.75 -7.24 0.85
N SER A 39 9.05 -8.32 1.20
CA SER A 39 8.77 -8.69 2.59
C SER A 39 9.34 -10.06 2.92
N VAL A 40 9.89 -10.21 4.13
CA VAL A 40 10.35 -11.50 4.66
C VAL A 40 9.48 -11.89 5.86
N GLU A 41 8.90 -13.08 5.84
CA GLU A 41 8.04 -13.55 6.94
C GLU A 41 8.83 -13.64 8.25
N GLY A 42 8.23 -13.17 9.34
CA GLY A 42 8.79 -13.12 10.68
C GLY A 42 9.69 -11.92 10.97
N THR A 43 9.96 -11.04 10.00
CA THR A 43 10.83 -9.87 10.22
C THR A 43 10.05 -8.65 10.66
N ASN A 44 10.69 -7.86 11.54
CA ASN A 44 10.15 -6.57 11.94
C ASN A 44 10.56 -5.48 10.95
N PHE A 45 9.71 -4.47 10.84
CA PHE A 45 10.00 -3.29 10.03
C PHE A 45 9.66 -2.01 10.79
N LYS A 46 10.16 -0.88 10.29
CA LYS A 46 9.82 0.45 10.77
C LYS A 46 9.45 1.33 9.58
N ILE A 47 8.46 2.18 9.78
CA ILE A 47 8.09 3.25 8.87
C ILE A 47 8.88 4.48 9.31
N GLN A 48 9.62 5.10 8.41
CA GLN A 48 10.34 6.34 8.67
C GLN A 48 9.96 7.41 7.65
N TRP A 49 10.05 8.65 8.07
CA TRP A 49 9.83 9.79 7.18
C TRP A 49 10.62 11.02 7.64
N GLU A 50 10.86 11.90 6.69
CA GLU A 50 11.39 13.23 6.94
C GLU A 50 10.64 14.28 6.12
N VAL A 51 10.75 15.52 6.55
CA VAL A 51 10.27 16.69 5.80
C VAL A 51 11.44 17.27 5.04
N ILE A 52 11.24 17.48 3.74
CA ILE A 52 12.24 18.06 2.85
C ILE A 52 11.89 19.54 2.64
N GLY A 53 12.82 20.42 3.04
CA GLY A 53 12.60 21.86 3.04
C GLY A 53 11.68 22.27 4.20
N ASP A 54 10.81 23.26 3.93
CA ASP A 54 9.79 23.71 4.88
C ASP A 54 8.48 24.03 4.13
N PRO A 55 7.78 23.00 3.61
CA PRO A 55 6.62 23.19 2.73
C PRO A 55 5.45 23.88 3.46
N HIS A 56 5.38 23.74 4.78
CA HIS A 56 4.34 24.32 5.62
C HIS A 56 4.92 24.90 6.91
N PRO A 57 5.53 26.09 6.84
CA PRO A 57 6.21 26.71 7.97
C PRO A 57 5.31 26.86 9.19
N GLY A 58 5.83 26.46 10.35
CA GLY A 58 5.14 26.62 11.62
C GLY A 58 4.16 25.51 11.99
N LEU A 59 4.01 24.48 11.15
CA LEU A 59 3.15 23.32 11.43
C LEU A 59 3.94 22.09 11.85
N ASP A 60 3.26 21.20 12.57
CA ASP A 60 3.71 19.84 12.85
C ASP A 60 3.18 18.90 11.76
N LEU A 61 3.83 17.74 11.62
CA LEU A 61 3.42 16.68 10.70
C LEU A 61 2.99 15.45 11.49
N CYS A 62 1.77 14.94 11.27
CA CYS A 62 1.30 13.70 11.86
C CYS A 62 1.19 12.59 10.81
N ALA A 63 1.71 11.41 11.14
CA ALA A 63 1.61 10.20 10.35
C ALA A 63 0.58 9.24 10.96
N PHE A 64 -0.35 8.74 10.14
CA PHE A 64 -1.35 7.74 10.52
C PHE A 64 -1.10 6.46 9.73
N PRO A 65 -0.49 5.42 10.34
CA PRO A 65 -0.21 4.16 9.67
C PRO A 65 -1.45 3.25 9.62
N TYR A 66 -1.52 2.46 8.55
CA TYR A 66 -2.47 1.37 8.39
C TYR A 66 -1.71 0.13 7.93
N LEU A 67 -1.94 -1.00 8.60
CA LEU A 67 -1.41 -2.30 8.19
C LEU A 67 -2.56 -3.14 7.67
N ASP A 68 -2.50 -3.53 6.39
CA ASP A 68 -3.58 -4.27 5.72
C ASP A 68 -4.97 -3.61 5.84
N GLY A 69 -5.01 -2.28 5.97
CA GLY A 69 -6.22 -1.49 6.19
C GLY A 69 -6.63 -1.31 7.65
N VAL A 70 -5.92 -1.91 8.61
CA VAL A 70 -6.14 -1.69 10.05
C VAL A 70 -5.35 -0.47 10.50
N LYS A 71 -6.06 0.58 10.94
CA LYS A 71 -5.46 1.81 11.45
C LYS A 71 -4.76 1.57 12.78
N LEU A 72 -3.53 2.08 12.93
CA LEU A 72 -2.79 2.03 14.20
C LEU A 72 -2.61 3.43 14.80
N THR A 73 -2.00 3.49 15.99
CA THR A 73 -1.65 4.75 16.64
C THR A 73 -0.61 5.50 15.79
N GLY A 74 -0.93 6.75 15.47
CA GLY A 74 -0.05 7.63 14.70
C GLY A 74 1.09 8.25 15.51
N GLY A 75 1.94 9.00 14.82
CA GLY A 75 3.07 9.72 15.42
C GLY A 75 3.16 11.15 14.89
N VAL A 76 3.51 12.09 15.78
CA VAL A 76 3.72 13.50 15.43
C VAL A 76 5.22 13.79 15.37
N LEU A 77 5.65 14.33 14.24
CA LEU A 77 6.95 14.98 14.08
C LEU A 77 6.74 16.48 14.28
N TYR A 78 7.22 17.00 15.41
CA TYR A 78 7.00 18.40 15.77
C TYR A 78 7.85 19.34 14.94
N ARG A 79 7.36 20.56 14.72
CA ARG A 79 8.04 21.64 14.00
C ARG A 79 9.50 21.83 14.43
N LYS A 80 9.77 21.80 15.74
CA LYS A 80 11.13 21.98 16.28
C LYS A 80 12.09 20.89 15.80
N ASP A 81 11.57 19.70 15.56
CA ASP A 81 12.33 18.54 15.09
C ASP A 81 12.43 18.58 13.56
N ILE A 82 11.35 18.96 12.86
CA ILE A 82 11.35 19.21 11.40
C ILE A 82 12.46 20.20 11.01
N VAL A 83 12.52 21.37 11.66
CA VAL A 83 13.51 22.42 11.37
C VAL A 83 14.96 21.95 11.63
N ARG A 84 15.15 20.92 12.45
CA ARG A 84 16.45 20.30 12.74
C ARG A 84 16.79 19.13 11.81
N GLY A 85 15.94 18.82 10.82
CA GLY A 85 16.09 17.62 9.99
C GLY A 85 15.80 16.32 10.74
N GLY A 86 14.89 16.37 11.71
CA GLY A 86 14.48 15.21 12.50
C GLY A 86 13.71 14.19 11.65
N ILE A 87 13.94 12.91 11.94
CA ILE A 87 13.27 11.78 11.29
C ILE A 87 12.13 11.30 12.19
N GLY A 88 10.93 11.24 11.64
CA GLY A 88 9.79 10.59 12.28
C GLY A 88 9.85 9.07 12.10
N GLN A 89 9.34 8.32 13.07
CA GLN A 89 9.39 6.86 13.03
C GLN A 89 8.18 6.22 13.71
N LEU A 90 7.69 5.13 13.11
CA LEU A 90 6.70 4.22 13.68
C LEU A 90 7.19 2.78 13.52
N SER A 91 7.17 2.00 14.60
CA SER A 91 7.69 0.62 14.59
C SER A 91 6.91 -0.34 15.50
N LYS A 92 5.89 0.15 16.19
CA LYS A 92 5.18 -0.58 17.23
C LYS A 92 3.84 0.05 17.54
N GLU A 93 2.92 -0.76 18.07
CA GLU A 93 1.65 -0.32 18.64
C GLU A 93 1.67 -0.58 20.15
N SER A 94 1.38 0.44 20.95
CA SER A 94 1.29 0.28 22.41
C SER A 94 0.05 -0.53 22.78
N THR A 95 0.26 -1.65 23.47
CA THR A 95 -0.79 -2.55 23.97
C THR A 95 -1.04 -2.41 25.46
N GLY A 96 -0.20 -1.63 26.15
CA GLY A 96 -0.32 -1.35 27.57
C GLY A 96 0.56 -0.17 27.97
N THR A 97 0.55 0.16 29.26
CA THR A 97 1.30 1.31 29.81
C THR A 97 2.80 1.18 29.63
N SER A 98 3.32 -0.05 29.71
CA SER A 98 4.74 -0.40 29.55
C SER A 98 4.96 -1.53 28.55
N SER A 99 3.97 -1.81 27.68
CA SER A 99 4.09 -2.86 26.65
C SER A 99 3.67 -2.36 25.27
N ALA A 100 4.33 -2.86 24.24
CA ALA A 100 4.00 -2.61 22.85
C ALA A 100 4.28 -3.86 22.01
N ARG A 101 3.60 -4.00 20.87
CA ARG A 101 3.90 -5.03 19.87
C ARG A 101 4.56 -4.40 18.66
N LEU A 102 5.63 -5.01 18.17
CA LEU A 102 6.38 -4.52 17.01
C LEU A 102 5.59 -4.71 15.72
N TYR A 103 5.84 -3.88 14.72
CA TYR A 103 5.33 -4.14 13.37
C TYR A 103 6.11 -5.32 12.76
N GLU A 104 5.41 -6.24 12.11
CA GLU A 104 5.97 -7.48 11.59
C GLU A 104 5.33 -7.87 10.26
N PHE A 105 6.14 -8.34 9.32
CA PHE A 105 5.65 -9.11 8.19
C PHE A 105 5.41 -10.54 8.64
N GLY A 106 4.16 -10.96 8.71
CA GLY A 106 3.78 -12.32 9.05
C GLY A 106 2.95 -13.00 7.98
N ARG A 107 2.32 -14.10 8.38
CA ARG A 107 1.38 -14.86 7.57
C ARG A 107 -0.05 -14.64 8.06
N ARG A 108 -0.96 -14.55 7.11
CA ARG A 108 -2.40 -14.50 7.33
C ARG A 108 -2.98 -15.90 7.43
N VAL A 109 -3.98 -16.06 8.29
CA VAL A 109 -4.80 -17.27 8.35
C VAL A 109 -5.84 -17.20 7.23
N LEU A 110 -5.86 -18.21 6.37
CA LEU A 110 -6.89 -18.37 5.34
C LEU A 110 -7.89 -19.44 5.77
N THR A 111 -9.12 -19.31 5.28
CA THR A 111 -10.14 -20.34 5.46
C THR A 111 -10.89 -20.58 4.14
N ASP A 112 -11.25 -21.83 3.92
CA ASP A 112 -12.11 -22.32 2.85
C ASP A 112 -13.60 -22.30 3.24
N LYS A 113 -13.89 -22.12 4.53
CA LYS A 113 -15.27 -22.10 5.05
C LYS A 113 -15.93 -20.77 4.74
N ASP A 114 -17.23 -20.82 4.41
CA ASP A 114 -18.09 -19.63 4.32
C ASP A 114 -18.17 -18.80 5.63
N ALA A 115 -17.62 -19.33 6.74
CA ALA A 115 -17.46 -18.64 8.01
C ALA A 115 -16.33 -17.59 8.03
N GLY A 116 -15.47 -17.55 6.99
CA GLY A 116 -14.47 -16.49 6.85
C GLY A 116 -15.09 -15.12 6.56
N ILE A 117 -14.39 -14.03 6.90
CA ILE A 117 -14.86 -12.69 6.55
C ILE A 117 -14.80 -12.56 5.01
N LYS A 118 -15.97 -12.40 4.38
CA LYS A 118 -16.06 -11.91 3.00
C LYS A 118 -15.76 -10.41 3.05
N LEU A 119 -14.54 -10.05 2.64
CA LEU A 119 -14.20 -8.64 2.50
C LEU A 119 -14.94 -8.06 1.30
N ASP A 120 -15.45 -6.85 1.49
CA ASP A 120 -15.86 -6.02 0.37
C ASP A 120 -14.65 -5.68 -0.52
N SER A 121 -14.93 -5.19 -1.73
CA SER A 121 -13.89 -4.87 -2.70
C SER A 121 -12.93 -3.78 -2.21
N SER A 122 -13.36 -2.90 -1.30
CA SER A 122 -12.51 -1.82 -0.78
C SER A 122 -11.49 -2.35 0.23
N LYS A 123 -11.90 -3.16 1.21
CA LYS A 123 -10.98 -3.75 2.19
C LYS A 123 -10.06 -4.79 1.55
N ALA A 124 -10.53 -5.52 0.54
CA ALA A 124 -9.68 -6.43 -0.23
C ALA A 124 -8.51 -5.71 -0.93
N ARG A 125 -8.69 -4.44 -1.35
CA ARG A 125 -7.62 -3.63 -1.95
C ARG A 125 -6.56 -3.19 -0.94
N CYS A 126 -6.94 -3.04 0.32
CA CYS A 126 -6.02 -2.69 1.40
C CYS A 126 -5.14 -3.87 1.83
N LEU A 127 -5.46 -5.10 1.44
CA LEU A 127 -4.62 -6.26 1.76
C LEU A 127 -3.27 -6.18 1.04
N ASN A 128 -2.23 -6.57 1.78
CA ASN A 128 -0.85 -6.55 1.34
C ASN A 128 -0.34 -5.12 1.12
N THR A 129 -0.78 -4.21 1.99
CA THR A 129 -0.36 -2.81 1.96
C THR A 129 0.02 -2.31 3.35
N ILE A 130 1.05 -1.47 3.39
CA ILE A 130 1.37 -0.57 4.49
C ILE A 130 1.04 0.83 3.97
N GLN A 131 -0.03 1.43 4.45
CA GLN A 131 -0.43 2.79 4.08
C GLN A 131 -0.04 3.77 5.18
N VAL A 132 0.40 4.96 4.81
CA VAL A 132 0.68 6.05 5.75
C VAL A 132 0.05 7.33 5.22
N ASP A 133 -0.91 7.85 5.99
CA ASP A 133 -1.52 9.15 5.72
C ASP A 133 -0.80 10.22 6.52
N PHE A 134 -0.42 11.30 5.86
CA PHE A 134 0.24 12.45 6.45
C PHE A 134 -0.69 13.65 6.44
N ALA A 135 -0.81 14.28 7.61
CA ALA A 135 -1.55 15.52 7.77
C ALA A 135 -0.69 16.58 8.45
N TRP A 136 -0.70 17.78 7.88
CA TRP A 136 -0.11 18.97 8.49
C TRP A 136 -1.08 19.59 9.48
N GLY A 137 -0.60 20.09 10.61
CA GLY A 137 -1.47 20.60 11.68
C GLY A 137 -0.72 21.01 12.93
N ARG A 138 -1.39 20.93 14.08
CA ARG A 138 -0.80 21.22 15.40
C ARG A 138 -0.94 20.01 16.32
N GLY A 139 0.19 19.53 16.82
CA GLY A 139 0.25 18.56 17.91
C GLY A 139 0.02 19.24 19.25
N GLY A 140 -0.76 18.60 20.11
CA GLY A 140 -0.85 18.96 21.52
C GLY A 140 0.28 18.31 22.33
N ASP A 141 0.35 18.65 23.62
CA ASP A 141 1.36 18.08 24.50
C ASP A 141 1.19 16.56 24.67
N PRO A 142 2.30 15.79 24.70
CA PRO A 142 2.26 14.37 24.96
C PRO A 142 1.76 14.09 26.38
N LYS A 143 0.79 13.19 26.50
CA LYS A 143 0.19 12.73 27.75
C LYS A 143 0.35 11.21 27.88
N LEU A 144 0.39 10.71 29.10
CA LEU A 144 0.40 9.26 29.35
C LEU A 144 -0.86 8.62 28.77
N LYS A 145 -0.69 7.55 27.97
CA LYS A 145 -1.79 6.75 27.44
C LYS A 145 -2.33 5.87 28.57
N LYS A 146 -3.61 6.04 28.91
CA LYS A 146 -4.30 5.28 29.98
C LYS A 146 -5.26 4.23 29.44
N ARG A 147 -5.68 4.37 28.18
CA ARG A 147 -6.59 3.48 27.48
C ARG A 147 -5.89 2.90 26.27
N PHE A 148 -6.10 1.62 26.07
CA PHE A 148 -5.50 0.85 24.99
C PHE A 148 -6.62 0.12 24.30
N ASP A 149 -6.72 0.34 23.00
CA ASP A 149 -7.69 -0.39 22.20
C ASP A 149 -7.15 -1.79 21.96
N GLU A 150 -8.04 -2.77 22.02
CA GLU A 150 -7.69 -4.13 21.64
C GLU A 150 -7.45 -4.16 20.13
N TYR A 151 -6.25 -4.53 19.72
CA TYR A 151 -5.93 -4.70 18.32
C TYR A 151 -6.71 -5.91 17.79
N VAL A 152 -7.67 -5.64 16.92
CA VAL A 152 -8.40 -6.68 16.19
C VAL A 152 -7.61 -6.99 14.93
N ASP A 153 -6.93 -8.14 14.92
CA ASP A 153 -6.30 -8.63 13.71
C ASP A 153 -7.36 -8.95 12.66
N ILE A 154 -6.99 -8.87 11.38
CA ILE A 154 -7.92 -9.24 10.31
C ILE A 154 -8.18 -10.74 10.45
N SER A 155 -9.41 -11.09 10.84
CA SER A 155 -9.84 -12.47 11.08
C SER A 155 -9.63 -13.33 9.82
N PRO A 156 -9.67 -14.68 9.94
CA PRO A 156 -9.43 -15.56 8.81
C PRO A 156 -10.20 -15.12 7.56
N ILE A 157 -9.44 -14.83 6.51
CA ILE A 157 -9.98 -14.34 5.24
C ILE A 157 -10.28 -15.55 4.36
N HIS A 158 -11.41 -15.50 3.65
CA HIS A 158 -11.71 -16.55 2.68
C HIS A 158 -10.62 -16.57 1.58
N GLU A 159 -10.11 -17.76 1.22
CA GLU A 159 -9.07 -17.92 0.20
C GLU A 159 -9.31 -17.15 -1.12
N LYS A 160 -10.57 -17.03 -1.55
CA LYS A 160 -10.96 -16.29 -2.77
C LYS A 160 -10.69 -14.78 -2.69
N SER A 161 -10.64 -14.23 -1.49
CA SER A 161 -10.37 -12.80 -1.24
C SER A 161 -8.88 -12.49 -1.09
N ALA A 162 -8.05 -13.53 -0.89
CA ALA A 162 -6.60 -13.36 -0.90
C ALA A 162 -6.11 -13.22 -2.36
N LYS A 163 -5.10 -12.37 -2.57
CA LYS A 163 -4.40 -12.33 -3.86
C LYS A 163 -3.81 -13.72 -4.11
N LYS A 164 -4.11 -14.32 -5.27
CA LYS A 164 -3.70 -15.70 -5.61
C LYS A 164 -2.22 -15.94 -5.27
N GLY A 165 -1.96 -16.88 -4.36
CA GLY A 165 -0.62 -17.26 -3.93
C GLY A 165 0.07 -16.29 -2.95
N HIS A 166 -0.62 -15.27 -2.43
CA HIS A 166 -0.05 -14.31 -1.49
C HIS A 166 -0.77 -14.33 -0.14
N THR A 167 -0.14 -14.98 0.84
CA THR A 167 -0.65 -15.13 2.22
C THR A 167 0.02 -14.20 3.23
N GLY A 168 0.80 -13.22 2.76
CA GLY A 168 1.50 -12.29 3.65
C GLY A 168 0.52 -11.38 4.40
N ALA A 169 0.91 -10.95 5.60
CA ALA A 169 0.17 -10.01 6.44
C ALA A 169 1.15 -9.02 7.10
N ALA A 170 0.80 -7.74 7.15
CA ALA A 170 1.47 -6.78 7.98
C ALA A 170 0.67 -6.70 9.28
N LYS A 171 1.29 -7.10 10.39
CA LYS A 171 0.57 -7.31 11.66
C LYS A 171 1.40 -6.85 12.84
N LEU A 172 0.79 -6.93 14.03
CA LEU A 172 1.50 -6.77 15.29
C LEU A 172 2.21 -8.08 15.65
N GLY A 173 3.53 -8.06 15.74
CA GLY A 173 4.38 -9.18 16.12
C GLY A 173 4.59 -9.31 17.62
N LYS A 174 5.84 -9.61 17.99
CA LYS A 174 6.29 -9.84 19.37
C LYS A 174 6.04 -8.64 20.29
N THR A 175 5.63 -8.93 21.52
CA THR A 175 5.53 -7.96 22.62
C THR A 175 6.90 -7.59 23.17
N VAL A 176 7.14 -6.29 23.35
CA VAL A 176 8.33 -5.70 23.96
C VAL A 176 7.95 -4.79 25.13
N SER A 177 8.86 -4.64 26.08
CA SER A 177 8.75 -3.66 27.16
C SER A 177 9.07 -2.27 26.61
N ILE A 178 8.32 -1.26 27.05
CA ILE A 178 8.57 0.15 26.76
C ILE A 178 8.48 0.94 28.06
N ASP A 179 9.19 2.06 28.16
CA ASP A 179 9.21 2.84 29.41
C ASP A 179 7.80 3.33 29.78
N LYS A 180 7.17 4.11 28.89
CA LYS A 180 5.82 4.63 29.05
C LYS A 180 5.16 4.86 27.69
N ALA A 181 3.93 4.39 27.53
CA ALA A 181 3.09 4.73 26.40
C ALA A 181 2.58 6.17 26.52
N THR A 182 2.72 6.95 25.46
CA THR A 182 2.21 8.32 25.36
C THR A 182 1.24 8.45 24.19
N HIS A 183 0.38 9.47 24.26
CA HIS A 183 -0.46 9.92 23.16
C HIS A 183 -0.46 11.44 23.15
N CYS A 184 -0.72 12.04 21.99
CA CYS A 184 -0.99 13.46 21.90
C CYS A 184 -2.26 13.66 21.08
N GLY A 185 -3.00 14.73 21.37
CA GLY A 185 -4.04 15.20 20.46
C GLY A 185 -3.37 15.81 19.23
N PHE A 186 -4.00 15.67 18.06
CA PHE A 186 -3.55 16.33 16.85
C PHE A 186 -4.73 17.01 16.16
N TYR A 187 -4.51 18.24 15.72
CA TYR A 187 -5.52 19.05 15.05
C TYR A 187 -5.06 19.32 13.61
N PRO A 188 -5.54 18.53 12.63
CA PRO A 188 -5.19 18.73 11.23
C PRO A 188 -5.62 20.11 10.73
N ASN A 189 -4.77 20.75 9.94
CA ASN A 189 -5.13 21.94 9.20
C ASN A 189 -5.96 21.52 7.97
N LYS A 190 -7.26 21.84 7.99
CA LYS A 190 -8.20 21.42 6.94
C LYS A 190 -7.95 22.06 5.57
N SER A 191 -7.17 23.15 5.50
CA SER A 191 -6.85 23.81 4.23
C SER A 191 -5.72 23.12 3.45
N ILE A 192 -4.99 22.18 4.07
CA ILE A 192 -3.88 21.47 3.45
C ILE A 192 -4.33 20.05 3.13
N LYS A 193 -4.18 19.64 1.87
CA LYS A 193 -4.51 18.27 1.44
C LYS A 193 -3.56 17.28 2.12
N GLN A 194 -4.11 16.18 2.62
CA GLN A 194 -3.32 15.07 3.14
C GLN A 194 -2.50 14.39 2.03
N ALA A 195 -1.32 13.90 2.38
CA ALA A 195 -0.48 13.10 1.49
C ALA A 195 -0.56 11.64 1.92
N THR A 196 -0.75 10.73 0.97
CA THR A 196 -0.87 9.29 1.26
C THR A 196 0.22 8.53 0.51
N PHE A 197 0.90 7.65 1.24
CA PHE A 197 1.93 6.76 0.72
C PHE A 197 1.50 5.32 0.96
N VAL A 198 1.61 4.46 -0.06
CA VAL A 198 1.17 3.07 -0.02
C VAL A 198 2.33 2.18 -0.45
N PHE A 199 2.84 1.38 0.49
CA PHE A 199 3.83 0.35 0.22
C PHE A 199 3.09 -0.99 0.06
N CYS A 200 2.89 -1.41 -1.19
CA CYS A 200 2.51 -2.78 -1.47
C CYS A 200 3.68 -3.69 -1.12
N TYR A 201 3.44 -4.78 -0.40
CA TYR A 201 4.51 -5.70 -0.01
C TYR A 201 4.20 -7.12 -0.46
N ALA A 202 5.23 -7.88 -0.83
CA ALA A 202 5.13 -9.30 -1.12
C ALA A 202 6.50 -9.98 -0.99
N PRO A 203 6.56 -11.32 -0.86
CA PRO A 203 7.81 -12.07 -0.95
C PRO A 203 8.55 -11.78 -2.25
N GLU A 204 9.87 -11.75 -2.21
CA GLU A 204 10.70 -11.41 -3.37
C GLU A 204 10.43 -12.31 -4.58
N ASP A 205 10.33 -13.62 -4.37
CA ASP A 205 10.01 -14.58 -5.43
C ASP A 205 8.66 -14.29 -6.10
N TRP A 206 7.68 -13.83 -5.31
CA TRP A 206 6.37 -13.44 -5.83
C TRP A 206 6.45 -12.16 -6.67
N LEU A 207 7.29 -11.20 -6.24
CA LEU A 207 7.55 -9.97 -7.00
C LEU A 207 8.30 -10.26 -8.32
N ARG A 208 9.30 -11.16 -8.30
CA ARG A 208 10.03 -11.61 -9.49
C ARG A 208 9.10 -12.34 -10.47
N ALA A 209 8.26 -13.25 -9.97
CA ALA A 209 7.28 -13.97 -10.78
C ALA A 209 6.24 -13.06 -11.45
N ARG A 210 6.09 -11.82 -10.95
CA ARG A 210 5.24 -10.78 -11.54
C ARG A 210 5.99 -9.72 -12.32
N GLU A 211 7.27 -9.95 -12.58
CA GLU A 211 8.15 -9.03 -13.31
C GLU A 211 8.22 -7.62 -12.67
N ILE A 212 7.93 -7.52 -11.37
CA ILE A 212 8.09 -6.29 -10.58
C ILE A 212 9.58 -6.10 -10.26
N ILE A 213 10.26 -7.19 -9.92
CA ILE A 213 11.71 -7.26 -9.79
C ILE A 213 12.23 -7.94 -11.05
N MET A 214 13.02 -7.20 -11.85
CA MET A 214 13.68 -7.79 -13.01
C MET A 214 14.76 -8.75 -12.55
N ASP A 215 14.75 -9.97 -13.08
CA ASP A 215 15.88 -10.87 -12.91
C ASP A 215 17.11 -10.27 -13.60
N THR A 216 18.17 -10.06 -12.83
CA THR A 216 19.48 -9.79 -13.42
C THR A 216 19.82 -10.97 -14.33
N PRO A 217 20.17 -10.75 -15.61
CA PRO A 217 20.55 -11.85 -16.48
C PRO A 217 21.70 -12.60 -15.84
N LYS A 218 21.48 -13.87 -15.50
CA LYS A 218 22.55 -14.76 -15.03
C LYS A 218 23.70 -14.64 -16.02
N PRO A 219 24.95 -14.42 -15.58
CA PRO A 219 26.07 -14.42 -16.50
C PRO A 219 26.03 -15.74 -17.26
N ASN A 220 25.93 -15.63 -18.59
CA ASN A 220 25.86 -16.77 -19.49
C ASN A 220 26.88 -17.82 -19.03
N PRO A 221 26.47 -19.07 -18.73
CA PRO A 221 27.43 -20.11 -18.48
C PRO A 221 28.27 -20.24 -19.75
N ARG A 222 29.51 -19.75 -19.68
CA ARG A 222 30.51 -19.94 -20.73
C ARG A 222 30.58 -21.43 -21.01
N ASN A 223 30.06 -21.83 -22.17
CA ASN A 223 30.37 -23.05 -22.91
C ASN A 223 31.19 -24.09 -22.13
N SER A 224 30.60 -24.81 -21.18
CA SER A 224 31.12 -26.11 -20.79
C SER A 224 30.63 -27.11 -21.82
N ARG A 225 31.55 -27.45 -22.72
CA ARG A 225 31.41 -28.50 -23.73
C ARG A 225 30.84 -29.77 -23.10
N GLY A 226 29.78 -30.25 -23.72
CA GLY A 226 29.31 -31.63 -23.82
C GLY A 226 29.74 -32.63 -22.74
N THR A 227 28.77 -33.09 -21.96
CA THR A 227 28.76 -34.46 -21.44
C THR A 227 27.46 -35.15 -21.84
N GLN A 228 27.67 -36.15 -22.69
CA GLN A 228 26.77 -37.09 -23.34
C GLN A 228 25.42 -37.40 -22.66
N LYS A 229 24.35 -37.27 -23.44
CA LYS A 229 23.04 -37.90 -23.20
C LYS A 229 23.19 -39.43 -23.31
N ARG A 230 22.74 -40.15 -22.28
CA ARG A 230 22.43 -41.60 -22.36
C ARG A 230 21.33 -41.83 -23.42
N PRO A 231 21.47 -42.78 -24.35
CA PRO A 231 20.38 -43.17 -25.23
C PRO A 231 19.36 -44.01 -24.47
N ARG A 232 18.08 -43.60 -24.49
CA ARG A 232 16.94 -44.43 -24.06
C ARG A 232 16.27 -44.95 -25.33
N SER A 233 16.09 -46.28 -25.38
CA SER A 233 15.55 -47.04 -26.50
C SER A 233 14.07 -46.72 -26.80
N LYS A 234 13.72 -46.86 -28.09
CA LYS A 234 12.39 -46.70 -28.69
C LYS A 234 11.43 -47.82 -28.29
N THR A 235 10.16 -47.49 -28.01
CA THR A 235 8.96 -47.97 -28.76
C THR A 235 7.77 -47.05 -28.45
N PRO A 236 6.91 -46.71 -29.42
CA PRO A 236 5.73 -45.86 -29.22
C PRO A 236 4.45 -46.70 -29.03
N GLU A 237 3.59 -46.30 -28.11
CA GLU A 237 2.20 -46.74 -28.08
C GLU A 237 1.32 -45.50 -27.91
N ALA A 238 0.49 -45.24 -28.91
CA ALA A 238 -0.38 -44.09 -29.01
C ALA A 238 -1.63 -44.32 -28.15
N VAL A 239 -1.89 -43.43 -27.21
CA VAL A 239 -3.18 -43.32 -26.53
C VAL A 239 -3.78 -41.98 -26.93
N ASN A 240 -4.85 -42.05 -27.71
CA ASN A 240 -5.78 -40.96 -27.96
C ASN A 240 -6.52 -40.66 -26.64
N VAL A 241 -6.41 -39.42 -26.15
CA VAL A 241 -7.30 -38.89 -25.13
C VAL A 241 -7.94 -37.65 -25.73
N ASP A 242 -9.16 -37.85 -26.21
CA ASP A 242 -10.11 -36.79 -26.55
C ASP A 242 -10.58 -36.08 -25.26
N GLU A 243 -11.02 -34.83 -25.46
CA GLU A 243 -11.94 -34.06 -24.62
C GLU A 243 -11.49 -33.66 -23.20
N LEU A 244 -10.92 -32.46 -23.11
CA LEU A 244 -11.18 -31.58 -21.97
C LEU A 244 -11.55 -30.19 -22.51
N ASP A 245 -12.84 -29.88 -22.42
CA ASP A 245 -13.41 -28.55 -22.50
C ASP A 245 -12.68 -27.61 -21.53
N THR A 246 -11.97 -26.63 -22.07
CA THR A 246 -11.59 -25.43 -21.33
C THR A 246 -12.47 -24.28 -21.80
N ASP A 247 -13.41 -23.91 -20.93
CA ASP A 247 -14.13 -22.65 -20.98
C ASP A 247 -13.12 -21.49 -21.01
N ASP A 248 -13.19 -20.74 -22.10
CA ASP A 248 -12.41 -19.54 -22.41
C ASP A 248 -13.08 -18.35 -21.71
N ASP A 249 -12.63 -17.99 -20.50
CA ASP A 249 -12.95 -16.69 -19.91
C ASP A 249 -11.95 -15.63 -20.40
N GLU A 250 -12.42 -14.90 -21.39
CA GLU A 250 -11.82 -13.77 -22.10
C GLU A 250 -11.38 -12.64 -21.14
N ILE A 251 -10.06 -12.41 -21.01
CA ILE A 251 -9.52 -11.23 -20.32
C ILE A 251 -9.61 -10.03 -21.27
N GLN A 252 -10.56 -9.12 -21.03
CA GLN A 252 -10.65 -7.84 -21.73
C GLN A 252 -9.45 -6.93 -21.37
N LEU A 253 -8.43 -6.93 -22.22
CA LEU A 253 -7.39 -5.90 -22.26
C LEU A 253 -7.97 -4.59 -22.82
N ILE A 254 -8.27 -3.64 -21.94
CA ILE A 254 -8.70 -2.29 -22.32
C ILE A 254 -7.53 -1.57 -23.00
N LYS A 255 -7.57 -1.54 -24.33
CA LYS A 255 -6.68 -0.78 -25.21
C LYS A 255 -7.37 0.54 -25.56
N HIS A 256 -7.17 1.60 -24.78
CA HIS A 256 -7.71 2.91 -25.13
C HIS A 256 -6.81 3.64 -26.14
N LEU A 257 -7.36 3.76 -27.35
CA LEU A 257 -6.90 4.57 -28.47
C LEU A 257 -7.08 6.07 -28.16
N VAL A 258 -6.08 6.85 -28.53
CA VAL A 258 -6.09 8.32 -28.57
C VAL A 258 -7.00 8.79 -29.71
N PRO A 259 -7.90 9.78 -29.50
CA PRO A 259 -8.60 10.42 -30.60
C PRO A 259 -7.76 11.57 -31.21
N VAL A 260 -7.52 11.50 -32.51
CA VAL A 260 -7.08 12.62 -33.36
C VAL A 260 -8.34 13.38 -33.83
N PRO A 261 -8.33 14.73 -33.90
CA PRO A 261 -9.53 15.54 -34.05
C PRO A 261 -10.00 15.63 -35.50
N VAL A 262 -11.32 15.65 -35.70
CA VAL A 262 -11.94 15.97 -37.00
C VAL A 262 -12.59 17.33 -36.90
N ALA A 263 -12.15 18.24 -37.76
CA ALA A 263 -12.73 19.55 -38.00
C ALA A 263 -13.80 19.49 -39.11
N SER A 264 -14.94 20.16 -38.91
CA SER A 264 -15.78 20.80 -39.96
C SER A 264 -16.89 21.61 -39.27
N LYS A 265 -16.78 22.94 -39.21
CA LYS A 265 -17.39 23.97 -40.10
C LYS A 265 -18.92 24.13 -40.01
N ARG A 266 -19.33 25.30 -39.47
CA ARG A 266 -20.38 26.29 -39.88
C ARG A 266 -21.70 25.74 -40.47
N GLN A 267 -22.91 26.21 -40.21
CA GLN A 267 -23.57 27.48 -39.78
C GLN A 267 -25.07 27.05 -39.60
N ARG A 268 -25.99 27.66 -38.83
CA ARG A 268 -26.53 29.02 -38.91
C ARG A 268 -27.65 29.17 -37.86
N THR A 269 -27.84 30.41 -37.40
CA THR A 269 -28.83 31.01 -36.50
C THR A 269 -30.32 30.69 -36.75
N ALA A 270 -31.10 30.58 -35.68
CA ALA A 270 -32.43 31.18 -35.55
C ALA A 270 -32.82 31.41 -34.08
N THR A 271 -33.21 32.66 -33.82
CA THR A 271 -33.73 33.29 -32.60
C THR A 271 -35.12 32.76 -32.25
N GLN A 272 -35.41 32.50 -30.97
CA GLN A 272 -36.71 32.87 -30.41
C GLN A 272 -36.67 33.00 -28.88
N GLU A 273 -37.07 34.19 -28.42
CA GLU A 273 -37.37 34.59 -27.05
C GLU A 273 -38.58 33.81 -26.52
N GLN A 274 -38.63 33.57 -25.20
CA GLN A 274 -39.83 33.87 -24.41
C GLN A 274 -39.55 33.84 -22.89
N ASN A 275 -39.83 35.00 -22.29
CA ASN A 275 -40.08 35.26 -20.87
C ASN A 275 -41.10 34.28 -20.28
N VAL A 276 -40.91 33.84 -19.03
CA VAL A 276 -41.97 33.89 -18.01
C VAL A 276 -41.34 34.18 -16.64
N GLN A 277 -41.73 35.33 -16.12
CA GLN A 277 -41.53 35.82 -14.76
C GLN A 277 -42.65 35.20 -13.89
N LEU A 278 -42.32 34.60 -12.74
CA LEU A 278 -43.32 34.22 -11.74
C LEU A 278 -43.15 35.04 -10.46
N LYS A 279 -44.34 35.42 -9.99
CA LYS A 279 -44.68 36.50 -9.07
C LYS A 279 -44.58 36.02 -7.62
N ILE A 280 -44.18 36.95 -6.76
CA ILE A 280 -44.33 36.93 -5.31
C ILE A 280 -45.81 37.15 -4.98
N GLU A 281 -46.32 36.45 -3.97
CA GLU A 281 -47.44 36.91 -3.13
C GLU A 281 -47.10 36.60 -1.66
N ASP A 282 -47.11 37.68 -0.87
CA ASP A 282 -47.09 37.70 0.60
C ASP A 282 -48.51 37.51 1.14
N ASP A 283 -48.60 36.89 2.32
CA ASP A 283 -49.51 37.27 3.42
C ASP A 283 -48.81 36.96 4.75
#